data_AF-A0AB73H9S2-F1
#
_entry.id   AF-A0AB73H9S2-F1
#
_cell.length_a   1.000
_cell.length_b   1.000
_cell.length_c   1.000
_cell.angle_alpha   90.00
_cell.angle_beta   90.00
_cell.angle_gamma   90.00
#
_symmetry.space_group_name_H-M   'P 1'
#
loop_
_entity.id
_entity.type
_entity.pdbx_description
1 polymer ?
#
loop_
_entity_poly.entity_id
_entity_poly.type
_entity_poly.pdbx_seq_one_letter_code
_entity_poly.pdbx_strand_id
1 'polypeptide(L)'
;MMASSFLEEVDRLITLSGITFHASGTGTPELIKIYQDALGNEFPETYKLFLEKYGTLTFNGVSFYGISKRGLSAASIPDVKFATEQARTFGDINKEMIMIKNSGYGSIFSIDTSIIGSEGEPVIVETNLSFKDNTEKKVVANSFGEFLLEEIELSLTDLG
;
A
#
# COMPACT_ATOMS: atom_id res chain seq x y z
N MET A 1 -8.46 -17.73 8.95
CA MET A 1 -8.65 -16.87 10.15
C MET A 1 -7.37 -16.05 10.33
N MET A 2 -6.96 -15.28 9.30
CA MET A 2 -5.64 -14.63 9.19
C MET A 2 -5.72 -13.09 9.05
N ALA A 3 -6.88 -12.55 8.66
CA ALA A 3 -7.01 -11.15 8.26
C ALA A 3 -7.15 -10.17 9.44
N SER A 4 -7.70 -10.60 10.59
CA SER A 4 -7.75 -9.76 11.79
C SER A 4 -6.42 -9.73 12.55
N SER A 5 -5.61 -10.80 12.45
CA SER A 5 -4.38 -10.95 13.24
C SER A 5 -3.24 -10.02 12.79
N PHE A 6 -3.15 -9.65 11.50
CA PHE A 6 -2.07 -8.78 11.05
C PHE A 6 -2.25 -7.33 11.56
N LEU A 7 -3.49 -6.81 11.59
CA LEU A 7 -3.75 -5.45 12.09
C LEU A 7 -3.54 -5.32 13.59
N GLU A 8 -3.80 -6.39 14.34
CA GLU A 8 -3.49 -6.48 15.78
C GLU A 8 -1.98 -6.45 16.00
N GLU A 9 -1.21 -7.15 15.16
CA GLU A 9 0.24 -7.15 15.25
C GLU A 9 0.85 -5.79 14.87
N VAL A 10 0.35 -5.14 13.80
CA VAL A 10 0.74 -3.76 13.46
C VAL A 10 0.47 -2.81 14.64
N ASP A 11 -0.71 -2.88 15.27
CA ASP A 11 -1.03 -2.08 16.46
C ASP A 11 -0.06 -2.36 17.61
N ARG A 12 0.23 -3.64 17.85
CA ARG A 12 1.14 -4.08 18.91
C ARG A 12 2.51 -3.46 18.71
N LEU A 13 3.08 -3.57 17.50
CA LEU A 13 4.40 -3.03 17.16
C LEU A 13 4.43 -1.50 17.30
N ILE A 14 3.45 -0.79 16.73
CA ILE A 14 3.35 0.67 16.83
C ILE A 14 3.24 1.09 18.31
N THR A 15 2.38 0.44 19.09
CA THR A 15 2.18 0.77 20.52
C THR A 15 3.43 0.51 21.34
N LEU A 16 4.09 -0.63 21.15
CA LEU A 16 5.31 -1.01 21.89
C LEU A 16 6.49 -0.11 21.55
N SER A 17 6.56 0.41 20.32
CA SER A 17 7.64 1.32 19.90
C SER A 17 7.60 2.68 20.62
N GLY A 18 6.43 3.11 21.09
CA GLY A 18 6.21 4.47 21.61
C GLY A 18 6.32 5.59 20.57
N ILE A 19 6.50 5.26 19.29
CA ILE A 19 6.60 6.21 18.18
C ILE A 19 5.19 6.65 17.76
N THR A 20 5.03 7.95 17.48
CA THR A 20 3.75 8.47 16.96
C THR A 20 3.57 8.10 15.49
N PHE A 21 2.35 7.73 15.11
CA PHE A 21 1.95 7.52 13.72
C PHE A 21 0.92 8.57 13.28
N HIS A 22 0.80 8.74 11.97
CA HIS A 22 -0.24 9.56 11.36
C HIS A 22 -1.11 8.71 10.44
N ALA A 23 -2.43 8.82 10.61
CA ALA A 23 -3.41 8.13 9.79
C ALA A 23 -4.56 9.05 9.37
N SER A 24 -5.23 8.74 8.26
CA SER A 24 -6.38 9.52 7.78
C SER A 24 -7.68 9.10 8.46
N GLY A 25 -7.86 7.79 8.70
CA GLY A 25 -9.05 7.18 9.32
C GLY A 25 -10.32 7.23 8.45
N THR A 26 -10.19 7.25 7.12
CA THR A 26 -11.29 7.56 6.20
C THR A 26 -11.72 6.44 5.25
N GLY A 27 -11.16 5.23 5.32
CA GLY A 27 -11.65 4.14 4.46
C GLY A 27 -13.01 3.66 4.93
N THR A 28 -14.05 3.89 4.16
CA THR A 28 -15.33 3.19 4.33
C THR A 28 -15.52 2.21 3.18
N PRO A 29 -16.31 1.14 3.33
CA PRO A 29 -16.58 0.20 2.25
C PRO A 29 -17.09 0.88 0.97
N GLU A 30 -17.92 1.91 1.11
CA GLU A 30 -18.43 2.69 -0.03
C GLU A 30 -17.30 3.46 -0.73
N LEU A 31 -16.41 4.09 0.04
CA LEU A 31 -15.31 4.87 -0.52
C LEU A 31 -14.25 3.96 -1.15
N ILE A 32 -14.00 2.79 -0.55
CA ILE A 32 -13.17 1.72 -1.13
C ILE A 32 -13.74 1.30 -2.48
N LYS A 33 -15.05 1.03 -2.57
CA LYS A 33 -15.67 0.64 -3.83
C LYS A 33 -15.49 1.71 -4.92
N ILE A 34 -15.66 2.97 -4.57
CA ILE A 34 -15.42 4.09 -5.51
C ILE A 34 -13.96 4.10 -5.99
N TYR A 35 -12.98 3.86 -5.11
CA TYR A 35 -11.57 3.81 -5.49
C TYR A 35 -11.27 2.60 -6.39
N GLN A 36 -11.84 1.43 -6.11
CA GLN A 36 -11.73 0.26 -6.97
C GLN A 36 -12.29 0.54 -8.38
N ASP A 37 -13.46 1.15 -8.46
CA ASP A 37 -14.10 1.49 -9.73
C ASP A 37 -13.29 2.54 -10.52
N ALA A 38 -12.71 3.53 -9.82
CA ALA A 38 -11.85 4.54 -10.44
C ALA A 38 -10.54 3.97 -10.99
N LEU A 39 -9.93 3.01 -10.29
CA LEU A 39 -8.67 2.39 -10.70
C LEU A 39 -8.86 1.21 -11.65
N GLY A 40 -10.05 0.60 -11.68
CA GLY A 40 -10.34 -0.59 -12.48
C GLY A 40 -9.75 -1.87 -11.89
N ASN A 41 -9.50 -1.91 -10.58
CA ASN A 41 -8.91 -3.05 -9.87
C ASN A 41 -9.72 -3.35 -8.61
N GLU A 42 -9.92 -4.64 -8.31
CA GLU A 42 -10.42 -5.07 -7.00
C GLU A 42 -9.29 -5.02 -5.97
N PHE A 43 -9.58 -4.51 -4.78
CA PHE A 43 -8.61 -4.41 -3.70
C PHE A 43 -8.60 -5.69 -2.87
N PRO A 44 -7.40 -6.19 -2.50
CA PRO A 44 -7.30 -7.42 -1.73
C PRO A 44 -7.73 -7.20 -0.28
N GLU A 45 -8.10 -8.29 0.41
CA GLU A 45 -8.76 -8.22 1.72
C GLU A 45 -7.89 -7.51 2.77
N THR A 46 -6.61 -7.87 2.89
CA THR A 46 -5.71 -7.20 3.84
C THR A 46 -5.56 -5.70 3.55
N TYR A 47 -5.57 -5.29 2.28
CA TYR A 47 -5.51 -3.87 1.94
C TYR A 47 -6.81 -3.14 2.29
N LYS A 48 -7.98 -3.73 2.06
CA LYS A 48 -9.27 -3.14 2.47
C LYS A 48 -9.33 -2.94 3.99
N LEU A 49 -8.90 -3.94 4.77
CA LEU A 49 -8.84 -3.83 6.24
C LEU A 49 -7.89 -2.70 6.69
N PHE A 50 -6.74 -2.54 6.02
CA PHE A 50 -5.85 -1.40 6.25
C PHE A 50 -6.52 -0.06 5.93
N LEU A 51 -7.20 0.05 4.80
CA LEU A 51 -7.92 1.26 4.41
C LEU A 51 -9.00 1.62 5.43
N GLU A 52 -9.77 0.63 5.89
CA GLU A 52 -10.82 0.85 6.89
C GLU A 52 -10.27 1.34 8.23
N LYS A 53 -9.15 0.76 8.68
CA LYS A 53 -8.55 1.11 9.97
C LYS A 53 -7.77 2.41 9.94
N TYR A 54 -6.88 2.57 8.95
CA TYR A 54 -5.91 3.66 8.90
C TYR A 54 -6.22 4.65 7.79
N GLY A 55 -6.79 4.19 6.68
CA GLY A 55 -6.96 4.96 5.44
C GLY A 55 -5.62 5.22 4.75
N THR A 56 -4.72 5.95 5.39
CA THR A 56 -3.29 6.08 5.05
C THR A 56 -2.49 5.84 6.33
N LEU A 57 -1.22 5.45 6.24
CA LEU A 57 -0.38 5.31 7.42
C LEU A 57 1.01 5.86 7.16
N THR A 58 1.43 6.83 7.98
CA THR A 58 2.82 7.24 8.07
C THR A 58 3.33 6.89 9.46
N PHE A 59 4.36 6.05 9.51
CA PHE A 59 4.99 5.59 10.75
C PHE A 59 6.50 5.57 10.55
N ASN A 60 7.23 6.16 11.50
CA ASN A 60 8.70 6.17 11.51
C ASN A 60 9.35 6.54 10.15
N GLY A 61 8.83 7.59 9.49
CA GLY A 61 9.33 8.06 8.19
C GLY A 61 8.85 7.24 6.97
N VAL A 62 8.25 6.07 7.18
CA VAL A 62 7.66 5.25 6.12
C VAL A 62 6.21 5.65 5.90
N SER A 63 5.79 5.79 4.64
CA SER A 63 4.41 6.15 4.28
C SER A 63 3.78 5.12 3.36
N PHE A 64 2.68 4.53 3.83
CA PHE A 64 1.80 3.61 3.10
C PHE A 64 0.60 4.37 2.57
N TYR A 65 0.39 4.27 1.27
CA TYR A 65 -0.65 5.00 0.56
C TYR A 65 -1.99 4.31 0.70
N GLY A 66 -3.04 5.12 0.65
CA GLY A 66 -4.41 4.64 0.73
C GLY A 66 -5.40 5.78 0.54
N ILE A 67 -6.51 5.78 1.26
CA ILE A 67 -7.55 6.79 1.10
C ILE A 67 -7.25 7.98 2.01
N SER A 68 -6.85 9.09 1.41
CA SER A 68 -6.57 10.33 2.15
C SER A 68 -7.86 11.03 2.61
N LYS A 69 -7.74 11.98 3.55
CA LYS A 69 -8.89 12.80 4.01
C LYS A 69 -9.58 13.61 2.90
N ARG A 70 -8.90 13.82 1.77
CA ARG A 70 -9.45 14.55 0.62
C ARG A 70 -10.24 13.63 -0.33
N GLY A 71 -10.20 12.31 -0.13
CA GLY A 71 -10.88 11.35 -0.99
C GLY A 71 -10.56 11.57 -2.47
N LEU A 72 -11.59 11.52 -3.32
CA LEU A 72 -11.45 11.74 -4.77
C LEU A 72 -10.90 13.11 -5.18
N SER A 73 -10.91 14.10 -4.28
CA SER A 73 -10.32 15.43 -4.52
C SER A 73 -8.83 15.50 -4.16
N ALA A 74 -8.22 14.38 -3.77
CA ALA A 74 -6.79 14.32 -3.50
C ALA A 74 -5.98 14.63 -4.75
N ALA A 75 -4.91 15.39 -4.55
CA ALA A 75 -4.01 15.83 -5.61
C ALA A 75 -2.53 15.66 -5.19
N SER A 76 -2.28 14.78 -4.22
CA SER A 76 -0.96 14.49 -3.67
C SER A 76 -0.94 13.10 -3.03
N ILE A 77 0.26 12.52 -2.93
CA ILE A 77 0.52 11.40 -2.01
C ILE A 77 0.21 11.84 -0.56
N PRO A 78 -0.16 10.93 0.36
CA PRO A 78 -0.23 9.47 0.21
C PRO A 78 -1.58 8.93 -0.29
N ASP A 79 -2.31 9.66 -1.16
CA ASP A 79 -3.53 9.12 -1.75
C ASP A 79 -3.23 8.09 -2.86
N VAL A 80 -3.75 6.87 -2.70
CA VAL A 80 -3.47 5.73 -3.60
C VAL A 80 -4.00 5.95 -5.01
N LYS A 81 -5.17 6.58 -5.17
CA LYS A 81 -5.73 6.85 -6.49
C LYS A 81 -4.82 7.80 -7.24
N PHE A 82 -4.51 8.93 -6.62
CA PHE A 82 -3.63 9.93 -7.19
C PHE A 82 -2.25 9.35 -7.53
N ALA A 83 -1.65 8.58 -6.62
CA ALA A 83 -0.35 7.95 -6.83
C ALA A 83 -0.37 6.98 -8.03
N THR A 84 -1.37 6.09 -8.07
CA THR A 84 -1.52 5.07 -9.11
C THR A 84 -1.76 5.69 -10.48
N GLU A 85 -2.65 6.69 -10.58
CA GLU A 85 -2.92 7.38 -11.85
C GLU A 85 -1.67 8.10 -12.39
N GLN A 86 -0.91 8.78 -11.52
CA GLN A 86 0.33 9.42 -11.94
C GLN A 86 1.37 8.40 -12.40
N ALA A 87 1.60 7.33 -11.64
CA ALA A 87 2.57 6.29 -12.00
C ALA A 87 2.21 5.61 -13.34
N ARG A 88 0.92 5.32 -13.58
CA ARG A 88 0.43 4.82 -14.88
C ARG A 88 0.68 5.82 -16.01
N THR A 89 0.48 7.12 -15.75
CA THR A 89 0.72 8.18 -16.75
C THR A 89 2.20 8.29 -17.13
N PHE A 90 3.11 8.14 -16.16
CA PHE A 90 4.55 8.17 -16.42
C PHE A 90 5.08 6.86 -17.04
N GLY A 91 4.30 5.78 -16.95
CA GLY A 91 4.66 4.44 -17.40
C GLY A 91 5.54 3.70 -16.40
N ASP A 92 5.42 4.05 -15.11
CA ASP A 92 6.17 3.45 -14.01
C ASP A 92 5.52 2.15 -13.51
N ILE A 93 4.23 1.97 -13.81
CA ILE A 93 3.43 0.78 -13.51
C ILE A 93 2.39 0.54 -14.62
N ASN A 94 1.81 -0.66 -14.67
CA ASN A 94 0.75 -1.00 -15.63
C ASN A 94 -0.67 -0.97 -15.00
N LYS A 95 -1.70 -1.34 -15.77
CA LYS A 95 -3.10 -1.30 -15.32
C LYS A 95 -3.44 -2.36 -14.26
N GLU A 96 -2.65 -3.42 -14.17
CA GLU A 96 -2.81 -4.48 -13.17
C GLU A 96 -2.26 -4.08 -11.79
N MET A 97 -1.53 -2.97 -11.71
CA MET A 97 -0.84 -2.51 -10.51
C MET A 97 -1.54 -1.33 -9.81
N ILE A 98 -1.47 -1.34 -8.48
CA ILE A 98 -1.92 -0.26 -7.60
C ILE A 98 -0.72 0.21 -6.75
N MET A 99 -0.30 1.47 -6.91
CA MET A 99 0.88 2.00 -6.22
C MET A 99 0.57 2.29 -4.74
N ILE A 100 1.25 1.61 -3.83
CA ILE A 100 0.99 1.67 -2.38
C ILE A 100 2.13 2.30 -1.58
N LYS A 101 3.33 2.45 -2.15
CA LYS A 101 4.49 3.07 -1.50
C LYS A 101 5.55 3.41 -2.55
N ASN A 102 6.40 4.38 -2.24
CA ASN A 102 7.71 4.52 -2.89
C ASN A 102 8.83 4.53 -1.83
N SER A 103 10.05 4.19 -2.22
CA SER A 103 11.22 4.25 -1.32
C SER A 103 11.78 5.67 -1.15
N GLY A 104 11.34 6.63 -1.96
CA GLY A 104 11.97 7.95 -2.09
C GLY A 104 13.24 7.96 -2.96
N TYR A 105 13.79 6.78 -3.32
CA TYR A 105 15.01 6.63 -4.12
C TYR A 105 14.76 5.96 -5.48
N GLY A 106 13.51 5.90 -5.94
CA GLY A 106 13.14 5.41 -7.26
C GLY A 106 12.53 4.01 -7.30
N SER A 107 12.49 3.27 -6.19
CA SER A 107 11.70 2.04 -6.11
C SER A 107 10.23 2.37 -5.87
N ILE A 108 9.35 1.73 -6.64
CA ILE A 108 7.90 1.79 -6.48
C ILE A 108 7.41 0.42 -6.03
N PHE A 109 6.55 0.40 -5.01
CA PHE A 109 5.90 -0.81 -4.52
C PHE A 109 4.43 -0.77 -4.89
N SER A 110 3.96 -1.84 -5.52
CA SER A 110 2.59 -1.95 -5.99
C SER A 110 1.96 -3.28 -5.66
N ILE A 111 0.65 -3.29 -5.40
CA ILE A 111 -0.16 -4.52 -5.44
C ILE A 111 -0.33 -4.90 -6.89
N ASP A 112 0.11 -6.09 -7.31
CA ASP A 112 -0.11 -6.60 -8.67
C ASP A 112 -1.28 -7.59 -8.67
N THR A 113 -2.44 -7.11 -9.10
CA THR A 113 -3.70 -7.87 -9.13
C THR A 113 -3.72 -9.01 -10.16
N SER A 114 -2.69 -9.13 -11.00
CA SER A 114 -2.57 -10.22 -11.97
C SER A 114 -1.82 -11.46 -11.42
N ILE A 115 -1.20 -11.36 -10.25
CA ILE A 115 -0.37 -12.42 -9.66
C ILE A 115 -0.88 -12.69 -8.24
N ILE A 116 -1.41 -13.89 -8.01
CA ILE A 116 -1.89 -14.32 -6.69
C ILE A 116 -0.76 -15.05 -5.94
N GLY A 117 -0.43 -14.58 -4.75
CA GLY A 117 0.57 -15.15 -3.85
C GLY A 117 0.07 -16.37 -3.09
N SER A 118 0.94 -16.96 -2.26
CA SER A 118 0.63 -18.16 -1.48
C SER A 118 -0.46 -17.95 -0.43
N GLU A 119 -0.69 -16.71 0.01
CA GLU A 119 -1.74 -16.33 0.96
C GLU A 119 -3.13 -16.19 0.30
N GLY A 120 -3.23 -16.42 -1.02
CA GLY A 120 -4.49 -16.27 -1.77
C GLY A 120 -4.87 -14.82 -2.09
N GLU A 121 -3.96 -13.87 -1.83
CA GLU A 121 -4.09 -12.46 -2.20
C GLU A 121 -3.09 -12.07 -3.31
N PRO A 122 -3.36 -11.02 -4.09
CA PRO A 122 -2.38 -10.34 -4.93
C PRO A 122 -1.06 -10.05 -4.20
N VAL A 123 0.05 -10.36 -4.88
CA VAL A 123 1.41 -10.09 -4.37
C VAL A 123 1.76 -8.60 -4.39
N ILE A 124 2.80 -8.24 -3.63
CA ILE A 124 3.46 -6.94 -3.74
C ILE A 124 4.69 -7.08 -4.63
N VAL A 125 4.81 -6.18 -5.61
CA VAL A 125 5.95 -6.09 -6.51
C VAL A 125 6.71 -4.79 -6.34
N GLU A 126 8.03 -4.86 -6.48
CA GLU A 126 8.92 -3.73 -6.66
C GLU A 126 9.19 -3.52 -8.16
N THR A 127 9.04 -2.26 -8.61
CA THR A 127 9.40 -1.80 -9.96
C THR A 127 10.31 -0.56 -9.89
N ASN A 128 11.07 -0.32 -10.97
CA ASN A 128 11.86 0.91 -11.15
C ASN A 128 11.02 2.00 -11.86
N LEU A 129 11.43 3.27 -11.76
CA LEU A 129 10.84 4.45 -12.46
C LEU A 129 10.86 4.41 -14.01
N SER A 130 11.16 3.27 -14.62
CA SER A 130 11.20 3.11 -16.09
C SER A 130 10.60 1.77 -16.50
N PHE A 131 9.56 1.34 -15.78
CA PHE A 131 8.90 0.06 -16.01
C PHE A 131 8.41 -0.13 -17.45
N LYS A 132 7.99 0.93 -18.13
CA LYS A 132 7.62 0.89 -19.56
C LYS A 132 8.76 0.42 -20.48
N ASP A 133 10.01 0.67 -20.10
CA ASP A 133 11.20 0.32 -20.88
C ASP A 133 11.79 -1.03 -20.42
N ASN A 134 11.58 -1.39 -19.15
CA ASN A 134 11.91 -2.69 -18.58
C ASN A 134 10.77 -3.18 -17.67
N THR A 135 9.95 -4.09 -18.20
CA THR A 135 8.74 -4.60 -17.52
C THR A 135 9.04 -5.64 -16.44
N GLU A 136 10.26 -5.68 -15.92
CA GLU A 136 10.65 -6.56 -14.82
C GLU A 136 9.92 -6.18 -13.53
N LYS A 137 9.39 -7.19 -12.85
CA LYS A 137 8.71 -7.07 -11.56
C LYS A 137 9.40 -8.01 -10.60
N LYS A 138 9.84 -7.50 -9.46
CA LYS A 138 10.35 -8.34 -8.38
C LYS A 138 9.25 -8.51 -7.35
N VAL A 139 8.76 -9.74 -7.15
CA VAL A 139 7.85 -10.03 -6.03
C VAL A 139 8.62 -9.86 -4.73
N VAL A 140 8.10 -9.05 -3.81
CA VAL A 140 8.72 -8.76 -2.51
C VAL A 140 7.88 -9.23 -1.32
N ALA A 141 6.58 -9.47 -1.50
CA ALA A 141 5.71 -10.07 -0.49
C ALA A 141 4.52 -10.79 -1.15
N ASN A 142 3.92 -11.76 -0.46
CA ASN A 142 2.78 -12.55 -0.94
C ASN A 142 1.41 -11.89 -0.70
N SER A 143 1.36 -10.83 0.10
CA SER A 143 0.15 -10.04 0.36
C SER A 143 0.50 -8.62 0.84
N PHE A 144 -0.48 -7.71 0.83
CA PHE A 144 -0.30 -6.39 1.42
C PHE A 144 -0.08 -6.46 2.94
N GLY A 145 -0.79 -7.35 3.64
CA GLY A 145 -0.66 -7.53 5.09
C GLY A 145 0.75 -7.94 5.52
N GLU A 146 1.36 -8.90 4.81
CA GLU A 146 2.76 -9.33 5.02
C GLU A 146 3.72 -8.16 4.80
N PHE A 147 3.61 -7.48 3.65
CA PHE A 147 4.46 -6.34 3.31
C PHE A 147 4.39 -5.20 4.34
N LEU A 148 3.17 -4.87 4.81
CA LEU A 148 3.00 -3.84 5.84
C LEU A 148 3.71 -4.21 7.13
N LEU A 149 3.59 -5.46 7.59
CA LEU A 149 4.24 -5.93 8.80
C LEU A 149 5.77 -5.87 8.66
N GLU A 150 6.31 -6.43 7.58
CA GLU A 150 7.75 -6.45 7.33
C GLU A 150 8.33 -5.03 7.29
N GLU A 151 7.68 -4.09 6.61
CA GLU A 151 8.14 -2.70 6.53
C GLU A 151 8.08 -1.96 7.88
N ILE A 152 7.05 -2.23 8.69
CA ILE A 152 6.97 -1.67 10.05
C ILE A 152 8.09 -2.24 10.93
N GLU A 153 8.32 -3.55 10.90
CA GLU A 153 9.42 -4.21 11.63
C GLU A 153 10.79 -3.69 11.20
N LEU A 154 11.04 -3.60 9.89
CA LEU A 154 12.28 -3.06 9.32
C LEU A 154 12.53 -1.62 9.78
N SER A 155 11.49 -0.78 9.77
CA SER A 155 11.62 0.61 10.23
C SER A 155 12.06 0.70 11.70
N LEU A 156 11.70 -0.28 12.53
CA LEU A 156 12.08 -0.31 13.95
C LEU A 156 13.51 -0.83 14.17
N THR A 157 14.05 -1.63 13.24
CA THR A 157 15.41 -2.15 13.32
C THR A 157 16.47 -1.17 12.83
N ASP A 158 16.13 -0.23 11.95
CA ASP A 158 17.05 0.79 11.41
C ASP A 158 17.46 1.89 12.43
N LEU A 159 17.09 1.71 13.71
CA LEU A 159 17.50 2.55 14.85
C LEU A 159 18.65 1.95 15.68
N GLY A 160 19.27 0.85 15.21
CA GLY A 160 20.40 0.16 15.84
C GLY A 160 21.77 0.69 15.47
#